data_AF-A0A397F2X8-F1
#
_entry.id   AF-A0A397F2X8-F1
#
_cell.length_a   1.000
_cell.length_b   1.000
_cell.length_c   1.000
_cell.angle_alpha   90.00
_cell.angle_beta   90.00
_cell.angle_gamma   90.00
#
_symmetry.space_group_name_H-M   'P 1'
#
loop_
_entity.id
_entity.type
_entity.pdbx_description
1 polymer ?
#
loop_
_entity_poly.entity_id
_entity_poly.type
_entity_poly.pdbx_seq_one_letter_code
_entity_poly.pdbx_strand_id
1 'polypeptide(L)'
;GGWTLSDKFSGIANSDVGRRNFARSAVGMMLDLGLDFIDLDWEYPVEGGNPQPAVPHRPDDIAHYVALLQAIRDEFKALAFPAELSIASPVGPDNYRHWDFKAMCALVDHVNVMAYDLSGSWSEYTDHQANLYEDPTHPPGLKYSVDKAVQDYIKGGCPSNKIVLGMPLYGRSFENTDGLYGQFTAPSNQGSWVAGNGDGAGVWDFKALPLPGAVEYYDTKLVAAYSYSPDTRTFVSYESPSSLEAKLAYIHQHKLGGAMFWAGDADAPAGSARSLITQTFITFGKDNMDFHENNLEYPTSQYDNIRNSSIVQSSTSVSSTASTTKPPPAAPQRASATMAPLTVTSTTTTGTFSQCDGKRNSCVWPLTKQVVPYQQRDCKAFAAFVWCP
;
A
#
# COMPACT_ATOMS: atom_id res chain seq x y z
N GLY A 1 -2.01 -2.78 12.08
CA GLY A 1 -2.37 -3.64 10.96
C GLY A 1 -1.15 -4.44 10.56
N GLY A 2 -0.85 -4.47 9.28
CA GLY A 2 0.21 -5.30 8.72
C GLY A 2 -0.12 -6.78 8.77
N TRP A 3 0.72 -7.58 8.13
CA TRP A 3 0.60 -9.04 8.08
C TRP A 3 0.20 -9.67 9.42
N THR A 4 0.93 -9.38 10.51
CA THR A 4 0.76 -10.07 11.80
C THR A 4 -0.56 -9.75 12.51
N LEU A 5 -1.03 -8.49 12.46
CA LEU A 5 -2.19 -8.04 13.26
C LEU A 5 -3.46 -7.84 12.41
N SER A 6 -3.44 -8.31 11.16
CA SER A 6 -4.60 -8.20 10.26
C SER A 6 -5.77 -9.10 10.68
N ASP A 7 -5.53 -10.06 11.58
CA ASP A 7 -6.55 -10.94 12.15
C ASP A 7 -7.64 -10.19 12.94
N LYS A 8 -7.39 -8.93 13.32
CA LYS A 8 -8.35 -8.11 14.07
C LYS A 8 -9.36 -7.38 13.19
N PHE A 9 -9.04 -7.06 11.94
CA PHE A 9 -9.82 -6.10 11.17
C PHE A 9 -11.23 -6.58 10.82
N SER A 10 -11.40 -7.83 10.38
CA SER A 10 -12.76 -8.35 10.07
C SER A 10 -13.67 -8.32 11.29
N GLY A 11 -13.11 -8.52 12.49
CA GLY A 11 -13.82 -8.38 13.76
C GLY A 11 -14.20 -6.93 14.07
N ILE A 12 -13.25 -6.00 13.91
CA ILE A 12 -13.45 -4.57 14.16
C ILE A 12 -14.46 -3.95 13.19
N ALA A 13 -14.34 -4.27 11.90
CA ALA A 13 -15.05 -3.60 10.83
C ALA A 13 -16.52 -4.04 10.68
N ASN A 14 -16.88 -5.23 11.18
CA ASN A 14 -18.20 -5.83 10.96
C ASN A 14 -19.39 -5.18 11.69
N SER A 15 -19.14 -4.17 12.52
CA SER A 15 -20.21 -3.47 13.26
C SER A 15 -19.98 -1.96 13.26
N ASP A 16 -21.07 -1.19 13.29
CA ASP A 16 -20.99 0.27 13.35
C ASP A 16 -20.26 0.76 14.60
N VAL A 17 -20.56 0.16 15.74
CA VAL A 17 -19.89 0.45 17.02
C VAL A 17 -18.40 0.15 16.93
N GLY A 18 -18.01 -1.00 16.36
CA GLY A 18 -16.61 -1.38 16.17
C GLY A 18 -15.86 -0.38 15.30
N ARG A 19 -16.44 0.01 14.15
CA ARG A 19 -15.84 0.99 13.24
C ARG A 19 -15.66 2.37 13.89
N ARG A 20 -16.69 2.89 14.57
CA ARG A 20 -16.61 4.21 15.24
C ARG A 20 -15.62 4.19 16.40
N ASN A 21 -15.60 3.12 17.19
CA ASN A 21 -14.63 2.99 18.29
C ASN A 21 -13.20 2.95 17.75
N PHE A 22 -12.96 2.17 16.68
CA PHE A 22 -11.65 2.14 16.02
C PHE A 22 -11.26 3.52 15.52
N ALA A 23 -12.11 4.18 14.73
CA ALA A 23 -11.84 5.50 14.16
C ALA A 23 -11.50 6.52 15.26
N ARG A 24 -12.33 6.63 16.31
CA ARG A 24 -12.08 7.53 17.44
C ARG A 24 -10.76 7.23 18.14
N SER A 25 -10.49 5.95 18.41
CA SER A 25 -9.26 5.55 19.13
C SER A 25 -8.00 5.77 18.29
N ALA A 26 -8.06 5.51 16.98
CA ALA A 26 -6.95 5.71 16.06
C ALA A 26 -6.66 7.21 15.87
N VAL A 27 -7.68 8.05 15.68
CA VAL A 27 -7.51 9.51 15.59
C VAL A 27 -7.04 10.08 16.93
N GLY A 28 -7.56 9.59 18.06
CA GLY A 28 -7.05 9.97 19.38
C GLY A 28 -5.56 9.68 19.54
N MET A 29 -5.12 8.47 19.19
CA MET A 29 -3.71 8.09 19.22
C MET A 29 -2.86 8.92 18.26
N MET A 30 -3.36 9.20 17.05
CA MET A 30 -2.72 10.07 16.06
C MET A 30 -2.45 11.46 16.64
N LEU A 31 -3.46 12.08 17.26
CA LEU A 31 -3.32 13.40 17.90
C LEU A 31 -2.39 13.38 19.11
N ASP A 32 -2.48 12.34 19.94
CA ASP A 32 -1.64 12.20 21.12
C ASP A 32 -0.17 12.08 20.73
N LEU A 33 0.15 11.31 19.69
CA LEU A 33 1.51 11.07 19.22
C LEU A 33 2.06 12.16 18.29
N GLY A 34 1.28 13.20 17.99
CA GLY A 34 1.71 14.31 17.13
C GLY A 34 1.86 13.91 15.67
N LEU A 35 0.96 13.05 15.18
CA LEU A 35 0.89 12.59 13.80
C LEU A 35 -0.26 13.27 13.06
N ASP A 36 -0.16 13.36 11.74
CA ASP A 36 -1.15 13.97 10.85
C ASP A 36 -1.64 13.01 9.75
N PHE A 37 -1.34 11.71 9.89
CA PHE A 37 -1.79 10.69 8.96
C PHE A 37 -2.19 9.38 9.66
N ILE A 38 -3.01 8.59 8.98
CA ILE A 38 -3.30 7.20 9.33
C ILE A 38 -3.20 6.37 8.05
N ASP A 39 -2.38 5.32 8.06
CA ASP A 39 -2.42 4.26 7.04
C ASP A 39 -3.12 3.02 7.61
N LEU A 40 -4.03 2.42 6.85
CA LEU A 40 -4.63 1.13 7.18
C LEU A 40 -4.08 0.03 6.29
N ASP A 41 -3.39 -0.90 6.94
CA ASP A 41 -2.87 -2.10 6.31
C ASP A 41 -3.63 -3.34 6.84
N TRP A 42 -4.62 -3.80 6.07
CA TRP A 42 -5.42 -5.02 6.31
C TRP A 42 -5.12 -6.06 5.22
N GLU A 43 -4.40 -7.11 5.62
CA GLU A 43 -3.94 -8.20 4.76
C GLU A 43 -4.59 -9.55 5.11
N TYR A 44 -5.63 -10.03 4.42
CA TYR A 44 -6.47 -9.29 3.48
C TYR A 44 -7.94 -9.48 3.82
N PRO A 45 -8.81 -8.51 3.49
CA PRO A 45 -10.26 -8.71 3.58
C PRO A 45 -10.71 -9.84 2.64
N VAL A 46 -11.74 -10.60 3.05
CA VAL A 46 -12.40 -11.68 2.28
C VAL A 46 -11.57 -12.95 2.04
N GLU A 47 -10.30 -12.88 1.65
CA GLU A 47 -9.44 -14.06 1.51
C GLU A 47 -7.93 -13.77 1.53
N GLY A 48 -7.14 -14.73 2.04
CA GLY A 48 -5.69 -14.69 2.07
C GLY A 48 -5.14 -14.10 3.38
N GLY A 49 -3.93 -13.56 3.35
CA GLY A 49 -3.31 -12.96 4.53
C GLY A 49 -2.59 -13.97 5.42
N ASN A 50 -2.21 -13.52 6.61
CA ASN A 50 -1.42 -14.32 7.54
C ASN A 50 -2.13 -15.64 7.91
N PRO A 51 -1.49 -16.80 7.75
CA PRO A 51 -2.06 -18.07 8.19
C PRO A 51 -1.91 -18.28 9.71
N GLN A 52 -1.04 -17.55 10.40
CA GLN A 52 -0.77 -17.71 11.84
C GLN A 52 -0.52 -16.37 12.59
N PRO A 53 -1.51 -15.85 13.33
CA PRO A 53 -2.89 -16.33 13.40
C PRO A 53 -3.62 -16.14 12.06
N ALA A 54 -4.50 -17.08 11.72
CA ALA A 54 -5.28 -17.01 10.50
C ALA A 54 -6.19 -15.77 10.50
N VAL A 55 -6.19 -15.02 9.40
CA VAL A 55 -7.06 -13.85 9.24
C VAL A 55 -8.52 -14.30 9.11
N PRO A 56 -9.43 -13.84 9.98
CA PRO A 56 -10.85 -14.12 9.82
C PRO A 56 -11.40 -13.41 8.59
N HIS A 57 -12.19 -14.11 7.79
CA HIS A 57 -12.78 -13.56 6.57
C HIS A 57 -14.30 -13.56 6.62
N ARG A 58 -14.89 -12.50 6.07
CA ARG A 58 -16.31 -12.41 5.78
C ARG A 58 -16.53 -11.91 4.36
N PRO A 59 -17.58 -12.38 3.70
CA PRO A 59 -18.01 -11.86 2.41
C PRO A 59 -18.20 -10.36 2.28
N ASP A 60 -18.62 -9.72 3.36
CA ASP A 60 -18.93 -8.29 3.43
C ASP A 60 -17.74 -7.46 3.94
N ASP A 61 -16.55 -8.06 4.13
CA ASP A 61 -15.36 -7.37 4.62
C ASP A 61 -15.02 -6.12 3.80
N ILE A 62 -15.17 -6.15 2.47
CA ILE A 62 -14.89 -4.97 1.63
C ILE A 62 -15.90 -3.84 1.89
N ALA A 63 -17.19 -4.15 2.02
CA ALA A 63 -18.19 -3.15 2.36
C ALA A 63 -17.94 -2.58 3.77
N HIS A 64 -17.53 -3.44 4.71
CA HIS A 64 -17.12 -3.04 6.04
C HIS A 64 -15.85 -2.21 6.06
N TYR A 65 -14.88 -2.49 5.17
CA TYR A 65 -13.66 -1.72 5.05
C TYR A 65 -13.95 -0.32 4.51
N VAL A 66 -14.77 -0.19 3.46
CA VAL A 66 -15.26 1.11 2.97
C VAL A 66 -15.95 1.90 4.09
N ALA A 67 -16.82 1.25 4.87
CA ALA A 67 -17.49 1.90 6.00
C ALA A 67 -16.52 2.30 7.14
N LEU A 68 -15.44 1.55 7.33
CA LEU A 68 -14.40 1.85 8.31
C LEU A 68 -13.57 3.07 7.89
N LEU A 69 -13.16 3.13 6.62
CA LEU A 69 -12.48 4.30 6.05
C LEU A 69 -13.36 5.55 6.13
N GLN A 70 -14.67 5.42 5.85
CA GLN A 70 -15.61 6.52 6.02
C GLN A 70 -15.70 6.98 7.48
N ALA A 71 -15.72 6.08 8.45
CA ALA A 71 -15.74 6.44 9.87
C ALA A 71 -14.49 7.23 10.30
N ILE A 72 -13.31 6.88 9.77
CA ILE A 72 -12.08 7.65 10.01
C ILE A 72 -12.16 9.03 9.37
N ARG A 73 -12.64 9.12 8.12
CA ARG A 73 -12.88 10.42 7.47
C ARG A 73 -13.89 11.29 8.21
N ASP A 74 -14.87 10.70 8.88
CA ASP A 74 -15.82 11.44 9.69
C ASP A 74 -15.16 12.06 10.93
N GLU A 75 -14.23 11.35 11.58
CA GLU A 75 -13.43 11.89 12.68
C GLU A 75 -12.48 13.00 12.18
N PHE A 76 -11.90 12.87 10.98
CA PHE A 76 -11.03 13.90 10.39
C PHE A 76 -11.74 15.24 10.14
N LYS A 77 -13.07 15.24 9.92
CA LYS A 77 -13.83 16.49 9.73
C LYS A 77 -13.80 17.43 10.94
N ALA A 78 -13.48 16.91 12.13
CA ALA A 78 -13.39 17.68 13.36
C ALA A 78 -12.00 18.27 13.61
N LEU A 79 -11.00 17.94 12.79
CA LEU A 79 -9.62 18.40 12.96
C LEU A 79 -9.44 19.82 12.44
N ALA A 80 -8.52 20.55 13.05
CA ALA A 80 -8.16 21.92 12.65
C ALA A 80 -7.16 21.96 11.48
N PHE A 81 -6.68 20.81 11.03
CA PHE A 81 -5.70 20.63 9.96
C PHE A 81 -6.15 19.47 9.04
N PRO A 82 -5.71 19.45 7.77
CA PRO A 82 -5.97 18.32 6.90
C PRO A 82 -5.13 17.12 7.34
N ALA A 83 -5.78 16.04 7.78
CA ALA A 83 -5.10 14.77 8.04
C ALA A 83 -5.20 13.83 6.84
N GLU A 84 -4.15 13.05 6.62
CA GLU A 84 -4.06 12.10 5.52
C GLU A 84 -4.58 10.72 5.92
N LEU A 85 -5.32 10.07 5.03
CA LEU A 85 -5.74 8.67 5.16
C LEU A 85 -5.26 7.87 3.96
N SER A 86 -4.43 6.87 4.18
CA SER A 86 -3.95 5.94 3.16
C SER A 86 -4.25 4.49 3.53
N ILE A 87 -4.03 3.60 2.57
CA ILE A 87 -4.12 2.15 2.78
C ILE A 87 -2.98 1.43 2.07
N ALA A 88 -2.52 0.33 2.65
CA ALA A 88 -1.77 -0.67 1.93
C ALA A 88 -2.72 -1.61 1.17
N SER A 89 -2.33 -2.00 -0.05
CA SER A 89 -3.19 -2.79 -0.95
C SER A 89 -2.41 -3.86 -1.73
N PRO A 90 -3.02 -5.01 -2.05
CA PRO A 90 -2.31 -6.15 -2.63
C PRO A 90 -2.10 -6.04 -4.14
N VAL A 91 -1.09 -6.77 -4.65
CA VAL A 91 -0.88 -7.01 -6.09
C VAL A 91 -1.42 -8.37 -6.57
N GLY A 92 -1.73 -9.30 -5.67
CA GLY A 92 -2.37 -10.56 -6.04
C GLY A 92 -3.84 -10.37 -6.46
N PRO A 93 -4.26 -10.79 -7.68
CA PRO A 93 -5.65 -10.70 -8.12
C PRO A 93 -6.63 -11.41 -7.19
N ASP A 94 -6.24 -12.51 -6.57
CA ASP A 94 -7.09 -13.21 -5.61
C ASP A 94 -7.41 -12.34 -4.38
N ASN A 95 -6.51 -11.44 -3.96
CA ASN A 95 -6.76 -10.57 -2.81
C ASN A 95 -7.51 -9.29 -3.18
N TYR A 96 -7.30 -8.73 -4.38
CA TYR A 96 -8.00 -7.51 -4.80
C TYR A 96 -9.28 -7.73 -5.62
N ARG A 97 -9.58 -8.94 -6.12
CA ARG A 97 -10.78 -9.18 -6.97
C ARG A 97 -12.11 -8.82 -6.31
N HIS A 98 -12.11 -8.70 -4.98
CA HIS A 98 -13.27 -8.33 -4.16
C HIS A 98 -13.39 -6.83 -3.91
N TRP A 99 -12.34 -6.05 -4.20
CA TRP A 99 -12.25 -4.66 -3.80
C TRP A 99 -13.21 -3.76 -4.58
N ASP A 100 -13.83 -2.82 -3.88
CA ASP A 100 -14.51 -1.68 -4.50
C ASP A 100 -13.48 -0.55 -4.70
N PHE A 101 -12.65 -0.68 -5.75
CA PHE A 101 -11.58 0.28 -6.04
C PHE A 101 -12.08 1.73 -6.05
N LYS A 102 -13.25 1.97 -6.67
CA LYS A 102 -13.83 3.31 -6.76
C LYS A 102 -14.22 3.84 -5.37
N ALA A 103 -14.94 3.06 -4.57
CA ALA A 103 -15.37 3.52 -3.25
C ALA A 103 -14.19 3.70 -2.29
N MET A 104 -13.22 2.77 -2.31
CA MET A 104 -12.04 2.86 -1.44
C MET A 104 -11.15 4.04 -1.84
N CYS A 105 -10.79 4.19 -3.12
CA CYS A 105 -9.94 5.30 -3.59
C CYS A 105 -10.62 6.69 -3.49
N ALA A 106 -11.95 6.73 -3.39
CA ALA A 106 -12.67 7.97 -3.09
C ALA A 106 -12.49 8.42 -1.62
N LEU A 107 -12.17 7.49 -0.71
CA LEU A 107 -12.05 7.74 0.72
C LEU A 107 -10.61 7.88 1.20
N VAL A 108 -9.61 7.51 0.43
CA VAL A 108 -8.19 7.63 0.81
C VAL A 108 -7.50 8.71 -0.01
N ASP A 109 -6.47 9.35 0.52
CA ASP A 109 -5.66 10.34 -0.20
C ASP A 109 -4.78 9.63 -1.22
N HIS A 110 -4.19 8.50 -0.84
CA HIS A 110 -3.48 7.60 -1.74
C HIS A 110 -3.59 6.13 -1.30
N VAL A 111 -3.22 5.23 -2.20
CA VAL A 111 -3.17 3.78 -2.02
C VAL A 111 -1.74 3.32 -2.25
N ASN A 112 -1.14 2.71 -1.22
CA ASN A 112 0.17 2.10 -1.27
C ASN A 112 0.03 0.66 -1.82
N VAL A 113 0.26 0.47 -3.12
CA VAL A 113 0.22 -0.86 -3.75
C VAL A 113 1.48 -1.61 -3.38
N MET A 114 1.35 -2.70 -2.62
CA MET A 114 2.44 -3.56 -2.17
C MET A 114 2.97 -4.41 -3.32
N ALA A 115 3.72 -3.78 -4.22
CA ALA A 115 4.21 -4.34 -5.48
C ALA A 115 5.46 -5.22 -5.33
N TYR A 116 5.38 -6.09 -4.32
CA TYR A 116 6.41 -7.03 -3.87
C TYR A 116 5.75 -8.30 -3.31
N ASP A 117 6.56 -9.25 -2.85
CA ASP A 117 6.10 -10.55 -2.33
C ASP A 117 5.30 -11.40 -3.33
N LEU A 118 5.59 -11.23 -4.63
CA LEU A 118 4.96 -12.06 -5.68
C LEU A 118 5.48 -13.51 -5.67
N SER A 119 6.67 -13.72 -5.13
CA SER A 119 7.30 -15.02 -4.97
C SER A 119 8.03 -15.12 -3.63
N GLY A 120 8.21 -16.34 -3.11
CA GLY A 120 8.90 -16.57 -1.85
C GLY A 120 8.99 -18.05 -1.48
N SER A 121 9.20 -18.34 -0.20
CA SER A 121 9.30 -19.73 0.30
C SER A 121 8.02 -20.56 0.09
N TRP A 122 6.89 -19.90 -0.15
CA TRP A 122 5.60 -20.51 -0.48
C TRP A 122 5.42 -20.84 -1.97
N SER A 123 6.33 -20.41 -2.85
CA SER A 123 6.26 -20.65 -4.29
C SER A 123 6.62 -22.11 -4.64
N GLU A 124 6.15 -22.59 -5.79
CA GLU A 124 6.48 -23.92 -6.32
C GLU A 124 7.87 -23.97 -6.97
N TYR A 125 8.33 -22.84 -7.51
CA TYR A 125 9.63 -22.65 -8.12
C TYR A 125 10.15 -21.24 -7.80
N THR A 126 11.43 -21.02 -8.06
CA THR A 126 12.03 -19.69 -7.97
C THR A 126 11.41 -18.74 -8.98
N ASP A 127 11.16 -17.52 -8.56
CA ASP A 127 10.55 -16.50 -9.40
C ASP A 127 10.90 -15.09 -8.88
N HIS A 128 10.59 -14.07 -9.66
CA HIS A 128 10.77 -12.68 -9.27
C HIS A 128 9.75 -12.26 -8.21
N GLN A 129 10.19 -11.60 -7.14
CA GLN A 129 9.27 -11.15 -6.10
C GLN A 129 8.58 -9.81 -6.41
N ALA A 130 9.03 -9.10 -7.45
CA ALA A 130 8.58 -7.74 -7.76
C ALA A 130 8.68 -7.40 -9.26
N ASN A 131 8.41 -8.35 -10.17
CA ASN A 131 8.42 -8.08 -11.61
C ASN A 131 7.34 -7.07 -12.02
N LEU A 132 7.70 -6.13 -12.90
CA LEU A 132 6.74 -5.15 -13.43
C LEU A 132 5.73 -5.82 -14.37
N TYR A 133 6.22 -6.65 -15.30
CA TYR A 133 5.42 -7.29 -16.34
C TYR A 133 5.36 -8.81 -16.17
N GLU A 134 4.29 -9.43 -16.66
CA GLU A 134 4.16 -10.89 -16.72
C GLU A 134 5.13 -11.48 -17.76
N ASP A 135 5.65 -12.67 -17.48
CA ASP A 135 6.44 -13.41 -18.46
C ASP A 135 5.53 -14.16 -19.46
N PRO A 136 5.58 -13.84 -20.77
CA PRO A 136 4.79 -14.56 -21.77
C PRO A 136 5.13 -16.05 -21.85
N THR A 137 6.34 -16.41 -21.40
CA THR A 137 6.86 -17.78 -21.35
C THR A 137 6.88 -18.35 -19.93
N HIS A 138 6.21 -17.70 -18.97
CA HIS A 138 6.11 -18.19 -17.60
C HIS A 138 5.59 -19.63 -17.56
N PRO A 139 6.18 -20.51 -16.74
CA PRO A 139 5.65 -21.85 -16.50
C PRO A 139 4.18 -21.85 -16.05
N PRO A 140 3.48 -22.99 -16.09
CA PRO A 140 2.17 -23.10 -15.46
C PRO A 140 2.24 -22.72 -13.98
N GLY A 141 1.31 -21.88 -13.51
CA GLY A 141 1.29 -21.35 -12.14
C GLY A 141 0.68 -19.96 -12.05
N LEU A 142 0.86 -19.31 -10.90
CA LEU A 142 0.48 -17.92 -10.68
C LEU A 142 1.37 -17.00 -11.52
N LYS A 143 0.79 -16.03 -12.22
CA LYS A 143 1.48 -15.10 -13.12
C LYS A 143 1.22 -13.67 -12.70
N TYR A 144 1.65 -13.32 -11.50
CA TYR A 144 1.41 -11.98 -10.97
C TYR A 144 2.36 -10.97 -11.62
N SER A 145 1.86 -9.75 -11.82
CA SER A 145 2.68 -8.63 -12.23
C SER A 145 2.13 -7.33 -11.67
N VAL A 146 3.04 -6.40 -11.44
CA VAL A 146 2.70 -5.06 -10.94
C VAL A 146 1.86 -4.29 -11.95
N ASP A 147 2.19 -4.34 -13.24
CA ASP A 147 1.42 -3.67 -14.30
C ASP A 147 -0.03 -4.14 -14.31
N LYS A 148 -0.26 -5.47 -14.28
CA LYS A 148 -1.60 -6.03 -14.28
C LYS A 148 -2.45 -5.51 -13.12
N ALA A 149 -1.88 -5.47 -11.91
CA ALA A 149 -2.56 -4.90 -10.75
C ALA A 149 -2.85 -3.41 -10.94
N VAL A 150 -1.85 -2.60 -11.30
CA VAL A 150 -2.04 -1.15 -11.51
C VAL A 150 -3.14 -0.87 -12.56
N GLN A 151 -3.13 -1.58 -13.69
CA GLN A 151 -4.17 -1.41 -14.72
C GLN A 151 -5.56 -1.84 -14.21
N ASP A 152 -5.65 -2.89 -13.40
CA ASP A 152 -6.92 -3.32 -12.80
C ASP A 152 -7.48 -2.29 -11.80
N TYR A 153 -6.62 -1.67 -10.98
CA TYR A 153 -7.02 -0.60 -10.05
C TYR A 153 -7.55 0.61 -10.83
N ILE A 154 -6.84 1.04 -11.88
CA ILE A 154 -7.25 2.16 -12.74
C ILE A 154 -8.58 1.84 -13.42
N LYS A 155 -8.70 0.65 -14.03
CA LYS A 155 -9.93 0.18 -14.69
C LYS A 155 -11.09 0.05 -13.70
N GLY A 156 -10.81 -0.32 -12.46
CA GLY A 156 -11.75 -0.39 -11.35
C GLY A 156 -12.24 0.97 -10.85
N GLY A 157 -11.64 2.06 -11.31
CA GLY A 157 -12.04 3.43 -10.99
C GLY A 157 -11.19 4.12 -9.93
N CYS A 158 -10.04 3.56 -9.56
CA CYS A 158 -9.06 4.26 -8.74
C CYS A 158 -8.32 5.31 -9.59
N PRO A 159 -8.27 6.60 -9.19
CA PRO A 159 -7.50 7.61 -9.93
C PRO A 159 -6.01 7.26 -9.94
N SER A 160 -5.38 7.30 -11.11
CA SER A 160 -3.96 6.91 -11.29
C SER A 160 -3.01 7.66 -10.35
N ASN A 161 -3.25 8.96 -10.16
CA ASN A 161 -2.45 9.83 -9.30
C ASN A 161 -2.61 9.56 -7.79
N LYS A 162 -3.52 8.66 -7.40
CA LYS A 162 -3.64 8.15 -6.02
C LYS A 162 -2.92 6.83 -5.83
N ILE A 163 -2.46 6.17 -6.89
CA ILE A 163 -1.79 4.87 -6.80
C ILE A 163 -0.31 5.14 -6.56
N VAL A 164 0.20 4.75 -5.39
CA VAL A 164 1.62 4.84 -5.03
C VAL A 164 2.22 3.46 -5.17
N LEU A 165 3.31 3.34 -5.94
CA LEU A 165 3.92 2.06 -6.25
C LEU A 165 4.91 1.65 -5.16
N GLY A 166 4.56 0.62 -4.38
CA GLY A 166 5.41 0.03 -3.35
C GLY A 166 6.53 -0.82 -3.96
N MET A 167 7.75 -0.64 -3.48
CA MET A 167 8.95 -1.38 -3.90
C MET A 167 9.68 -1.97 -2.68
N PRO A 168 10.21 -3.20 -2.78
CA PRO A 168 10.89 -3.84 -1.66
C PRO A 168 12.33 -3.34 -1.54
N LEU A 169 12.72 -2.95 -0.32
CA LEU A 169 14.11 -2.74 0.10
C LEU A 169 14.70 -4.03 0.72
N TYR A 170 14.29 -5.17 0.21
CA TYR A 170 14.76 -6.48 0.65
C TYR A 170 14.72 -7.46 -0.51
N GLY A 171 15.45 -8.56 -0.36
CA GLY A 171 15.44 -9.70 -1.27
C GLY A 171 14.78 -10.92 -0.66
N ARG A 172 14.13 -11.72 -1.51
CA ARG A 172 13.65 -13.07 -1.18
C ARG A 172 14.55 -14.10 -1.83
N SER A 173 15.15 -14.94 -1.01
CA SER A 173 16.10 -15.96 -1.45
C SER A 173 15.47 -17.34 -1.60
N PHE A 174 16.10 -18.15 -2.44
CA PHE A 174 15.75 -19.52 -2.74
C PHE A 174 17.06 -20.33 -2.78
N GLU A 175 17.15 -21.43 -2.04
CA GLU A 175 18.38 -22.23 -1.90
C GLU A 175 18.34 -23.46 -2.82
N ASN A 176 19.52 -24.01 -3.16
CA ASN A 176 19.66 -25.25 -3.95
C ASN A 176 18.89 -25.24 -5.28
N THR A 177 18.90 -24.11 -5.98
CA THR A 177 18.20 -23.94 -7.26
C THR A 177 19.17 -23.84 -8.43
N ASP A 178 18.69 -24.10 -9.64
CA ASP A 178 19.45 -23.94 -10.89
C ASP A 178 19.29 -22.55 -11.53
N GLY A 179 18.47 -21.68 -10.93
CA GLY A 179 18.21 -20.32 -11.41
C GLY A 179 16.71 -20.02 -11.43
N LEU A 180 16.30 -19.02 -12.22
CA LEU A 180 14.89 -18.61 -12.37
C LEU A 180 14.02 -19.76 -12.91
N TYR A 181 12.82 -19.94 -12.35
CA TYR A 181 11.89 -21.04 -12.62
C TYR A 181 12.41 -22.44 -12.28
N GLY A 182 13.48 -22.51 -11.49
CA GLY A 182 14.05 -23.74 -10.98
C GLY A 182 13.32 -24.24 -9.74
N GLN A 183 13.40 -25.55 -9.50
CA GLN A 183 13.07 -26.10 -8.17
C GLN A 183 14.04 -25.56 -7.13
N PHE A 184 13.61 -25.49 -5.87
CA PHE A 184 14.42 -24.95 -4.78
C PHE A 184 14.13 -25.63 -3.45
N THR A 185 15.02 -25.41 -2.49
CA THR A 185 14.79 -25.67 -1.08
C THR A 185 14.40 -24.36 -0.41
N ALA A 186 13.25 -24.32 0.27
CA ALA A 186 12.83 -23.16 1.03
C ALA A 186 13.90 -22.80 2.08
N PRO A 187 14.33 -21.53 2.17
CA PRO A 187 15.29 -21.11 3.18
C PRO A 187 14.75 -21.40 4.58
N SER A 188 15.62 -21.85 5.48
CA SER A 188 15.21 -22.30 6.82
C SER A 188 15.89 -21.53 7.95
N ASN A 189 17.06 -20.94 7.70
CA ASN A 189 17.88 -20.34 8.76
C ASN A 189 18.82 -19.21 8.29
N GLN A 190 18.70 -18.72 7.06
CA GLN A 190 19.53 -17.63 6.52
C GLN A 190 18.68 -16.43 6.13
N GLY A 191 19.23 -15.23 6.27
CA GLY A 191 18.55 -13.97 6.02
C GLY A 191 18.94 -12.90 7.04
N SER A 192 18.72 -11.63 6.69
CA SER A 192 18.90 -10.50 7.60
C SER A 192 17.85 -10.49 8.71
N TRP A 193 16.67 -11.05 8.47
CA TRP A 193 15.52 -10.95 9.38
C TRP A 193 15.28 -12.21 10.20
N VAL A 194 16.18 -13.20 10.10
CA VAL A 194 15.98 -14.50 10.74
C VAL A 194 15.95 -14.38 12.26
N ALA A 195 14.78 -14.63 12.83
CA ALA A 195 14.61 -14.81 14.26
C ALA A 195 14.96 -16.26 14.66
N GLY A 196 15.20 -16.49 15.95
CA GLY A 196 15.61 -17.81 16.47
C GLY A 196 14.58 -18.95 16.28
N ASN A 197 13.36 -18.63 15.82
CA ASN A 197 12.31 -19.57 15.44
C ASN A 197 12.21 -19.81 13.92
N GLY A 198 13.11 -19.23 13.12
CA GLY A 198 13.09 -19.32 11.65
C GLY A 198 12.18 -18.30 10.95
N ASP A 199 11.48 -17.44 11.70
CA ASP A 199 10.72 -16.33 11.11
C ASP A 199 11.67 -15.37 10.38
N GLY A 200 11.26 -14.85 9.23
CA GLY A 200 12.13 -14.05 8.35
C GLY A 200 13.18 -14.83 7.55
N ALA A 201 13.20 -16.17 7.61
CA ALA A 201 14.08 -16.99 6.77
C ALA A 201 13.89 -16.69 5.28
N GLY A 202 15.02 -16.49 4.60
CA GLY A 202 15.09 -16.15 3.19
C GLY A 202 14.91 -14.68 2.88
N VAL A 203 14.75 -13.80 3.88
CA VAL A 203 14.62 -12.36 3.65
C VAL A 203 15.94 -11.66 3.98
N TRP A 204 16.44 -10.88 3.02
CA TRP A 204 17.73 -10.18 3.11
C TRP A 204 17.53 -8.68 2.93
N ASP A 205 18.13 -7.87 3.80
CA ASP A 205 18.15 -6.42 3.60
C ASP A 205 18.80 -6.09 2.25
N PHE A 206 18.22 -5.14 1.51
CA PHE A 206 18.79 -4.71 0.24
C PHE A 206 20.24 -4.21 0.38
N LYS A 207 20.59 -3.52 1.48
CA LYS A 207 21.97 -3.09 1.76
C LYS A 207 22.98 -4.23 1.91
N ALA A 208 22.52 -5.48 2.09
CA ALA A 208 23.36 -6.67 2.13
C ALA A 208 23.48 -7.39 0.78
N LEU A 209 22.77 -6.91 -0.25
CA LEU A 209 22.69 -7.52 -1.57
C LEU A 209 23.56 -6.77 -2.62
N PRO A 210 24.13 -7.49 -3.61
CA PRO A 210 24.11 -8.94 -3.76
C PRO A 210 24.99 -9.64 -2.70
N LEU A 211 24.66 -10.91 -2.39
CA LEU A 211 25.46 -11.73 -1.48
C LEU A 211 26.88 -11.98 -2.04
N PRO A 212 27.89 -12.22 -1.19
CA PRO A 212 29.25 -12.52 -1.64
C PRO A 212 29.28 -13.68 -2.64
N GLY A 213 29.92 -13.48 -3.79
CA GLY A 213 30.03 -14.48 -4.85
C GLY A 213 28.77 -14.63 -5.72
N ALA A 214 27.70 -13.87 -5.47
CA ALA A 214 26.55 -13.78 -6.35
C ALA A 214 26.78 -12.73 -7.45
N VAL A 215 26.24 -13.00 -8.64
CA VAL A 215 26.19 -12.05 -9.76
C VAL A 215 24.78 -11.48 -9.84
N GLU A 216 24.65 -10.15 -9.92
CA GLU A 216 23.38 -9.45 -10.12
C GLU A 216 23.00 -9.43 -11.61
N TYR A 217 21.73 -9.68 -11.89
CA TYR A 217 21.12 -9.74 -13.21
C TYR A 217 19.90 -8.83 -13.25
N TYR A 218 19.74 -8.11 -14.37
CA TYR A 218 18.55 -7.32 -14.66
C TYR A 218 17.78 -7.97 -15.81
N ASP A 219 16.58 -8.46 -15.52
CA ASP A 219 15.65 -8.97 -16.50
C ASP A 219 14.89 -7.80 -17.14
N THR A 220 15.41 -7.31 -18.27
CA THR A 220 14.81 -6.20 -19.03
C THR A 220 13.40 -6.49 -19.55
N LYS A 221 13.05 -7.76 -19.77
CA LYS A 221 11.73 -8.16 -20.29
C LYS A 221 10.65 -7.96 -19.22
N LEU A 222 10.97 -8.32 -17.98
CA LEU A 222 10.03 -8.27 -16.86
C LEU A 222 10.20 -7.04 -15.99
N VAL A 223 11.28 -6.27 -16.20
CA VAL A 223 11.73 -5.17 -15.34
C VAL A 223 11.82 -5.67 -13.90
N ALA A 224 12.69 -6.66 -13.72
CA ALA A 224 12.93 -7.33 -12.45
C ALA A 224 14.42 -7.55 -12.27
N ALA A 225 14.89 -7.65 -11.03
CA ALA A 225 16.28 -7.97 -10.74
C ALA A 225 16.40 -9.15 -9.77
N TYR A 226 17.52 -9.84 -9.89
CA TYR A 226 17.91 -10.91 -8.99
C TYR A 226 19.41 -11.05 -8.96
N SER A 227 19.93 -11.76 -7.96
CA SER A 227 21.30 -12.26 -7.98
C SER A 227 21.31 -13.77 -7.90
N TYR A 228 22.34 -14.39 -8.49
CA TYR A 228 22.55 -15.83 -8.41
C TYR A 228 24.01 -16.14 -8.13
N SER A 229 24.26 -17.02 -7.16
CA SER A 229 25.58 -17.60 -6.91
C SER A 229 25.61 -19.05 -7.38
N PRO A 230 26.47 -19.41 -8.36
CA PRO A 230 26.61 -20.81 -8.78
C PRO A 230 27.26 -21.69 -7.71
N ASP A 231 28.08 -21.11 -6.83
CA ASP A 231 28.81 -21.84 -5.79
C ASP A 231 27.87 -22.31 -4.67
N THR A 232 26.99 -21.43 -4.20
CA THR A 232 26.00 -21.75 -3.16
C THR A 232 24.66 -22.21 -3.74
N ARG A 233 24.45 -22.08 -5.06
CA ARG A 233 23.17 -22.31 -5.74
C ARG A 233 22.03 -21.51 -5.12
N THR A 234 22.32 -20.27 -4.74
CA THR A 234 21.37 -19.35 -4.11
C THR A 234 20.91 -18.32 -5.13
N PHE A 235 19.60 -18.22 -5.30
CA PHE A 235 18.94 -17.16 -6.07
C PHE A 235 18.30 -16.17 -5.08
N VAL A 236 18.45 -14.87 -5.31
CA VAL A 236 17.79 -13.83 -4.50
C VAL A 236 17.13 -12.83 -5.44
N SER A 237 15.80 -12.71 -5.43
CA SER A 237 15.08 -11.66 -6.18
C SER A 237 14.91 -10.41 -5.32
N TYR A 238 15.15 -9.22 -5.88
CA TYR A 238 15.06 -7.91 -5.20
C TYR A 238 15.01 -6.77 -6.23
N GLU A 239 14.90 -5.52 -5.80
CA GLU A 239 15.08 -4.35 -6.69
C GLU A 239 16.54 -4.00 -6.90
N SER A 240 16.94 -3.69 -8.13
CA SER A 240 18.24 -3.08 -8.44
C SER A 240 18.06 -1.61 -8.82
N PRO A 241 19.13 -0.80 -8.87
CA PRO A 241 19.05 0.54 -9.45
C PRO A 241 18.48 0.56 -10.88
N SER A 242 18.71 -0.49 -11.68
CA SER A 242 18.20 -0.59 -13.05
C SER A 242 16.70 -0.90 -13.11
N SER A 243 16.19 -1.81 -12.27
CA SER A 243 14.74 -2.05 -12.19
C SER A 243 14.01 -0.86 -11.58
N LEU A 244 14.62 -0.19 -10.59
CA LEU A 244 14.12 1.06 -10.04
C LEU A 244 13.96 2.12 -11.14
N GLU A 245 15.01 2.44 -11.90
CA GLU A 245 14.97 3.46 -12.95
C GLU A 245 13.80 3.24 -13.92
N ALA A 246 13.61 1.99 -14.37
CA ALA A 246 12.51 1.63 -15.26
C ALA A 246 11.14 1.72 -14.58
N LYS A 247 11.02 1.37 -13.29
CA LYS A 247 9.77 1.54 -12.52
C LYS A 247 9.45 3.01 -12.24
N LEU A 248 10.45 3.87 -12.02
CA LEU A 248 10.23 5.31 -11.91
C LEU A 248 9.74 5.90 -13.24
N ALA A 249 10.27 5.44 -14.37
CA ALA A 249 9.74 5.78 -15.69
C ALA A 249 8.29 5.30 -15.88
N TYR A 250 7.96 4.10 -15.41
CA TYR A 250 6.59 3.57 -15.42
C TYR A 250 5.63 4.44 -14.58
N ILE A 251 6.02 4.83 -13.36
CA ILE A 251 5.25 5.77 -12.51
C ILE A 251 4.97 7.05 -13.29
N HIS A 252 5.99 7.61 -13.94
CA HIS A 252 5.83 8.85 -14.71
C HIS A 252 4.93 8.68 -15.94
N GLN A 253 5.08 7.58 -16.68
CA GLN A 253 4.29 7.25 -17.88
C GLN A 253 2.80 7.07 -17.56
N HIS A 254 2.50 6.40 -16.46
CA HIS A 254 1.13 6.10 -16.04
C HIS A 254 0.52 7.16 -15.12
N LYS A 255 1.26 8.24 -14.82
CA LYS A 255 0.82 9.31 -13.90
C LYS A 255 0.46 8.75 -12.52
N LEU A 256 1.34 7.87 -12.08
CA LEU A 256 1.63 7.44 -10.72
C LEU A 256 1.43 8.53 -9.66
N GLY A 257 0.90 8.22 -8.48
CA GLY A 257 0.97 9.10 -7.30
C GLY A 257 2.37 9.18 -6.69
N GLY A 258 3.23 8.18 -6.91
CA GLY A 258 4.61 8.18 -6.43
C GLY A 258 5.16 6.78 -6.17
N ALA A 259 6.16 6.71 -5.30
CA ALA A 259 6.81 5.47 -4.87
C ALA A 259 6.72 5.32 -3.35
N MET A 260 6.55 4.09 -2.87
CA MET A 260 6.61 3.68 -1.46
C MET A 260 7.69 2.60 -1.31
N PHE A 261 8.31 2.49 -0.14
CA PHE A 261 9.36 1.51 0.12
C PHE A 261 9.11 0.74 1.42
N TRP A 262 9.28 -0.59 1.38
CA TRP A 262 9.30 -1.45 2.56
C TRP A 262 10.66 -2.15 2.72
N ALA A 263 11.47 -1.92 3.75
CA ALA A 263 11.36 -0.86 4.76
C ALA A 263 12.66 -0.03 4.81
N GLY A 264 12.55 1.23 5.22
CA GLY A 264 13.60 2.24 5.03
C GLY A 264 14.94 1.92 5.70
N ASP A 265 14.97 1.11 6.76
CA ASP A 265 16.20 0.69 7.44
C ASP A 265 17.03 -0.33 6.64
N ALA A 266 16.42 -0.96 5.64
CA ALA A 266 17.05 -1.95 4.77
C ALA A 266 17.69 -1.35 3.50
N ASP A 267 17.50 -0.05 3.23
CA ASP A 267 18.12 0.62 2.08
C ASP A 267 19.65 0.72 2.24
N ALA A 268 20.34 0.86 1.11
CA ALA A 268 21.76 1.18 1.10
C ALA A 268 22.01 2.59 1.70
N PRO A 269 23.25 2.90 2.12
CA PRO A 269 23.56 4.19 2.74
C PRO A 269 23.05 5.38 1.92
N ALA A 270 22.37 6.32 2.58
CA ALA A 270 21.82 7.52 1.96
C ALA A 270 22.90 8.28 1.17
N GLY A 271 22.55 8.79 -0.01
CA GLY A 271 23.50 9.45 -0.91
C GLY A 271 24.33 8.50 -1.79
N SER A 272 24.31 7.18 -1.54
CA SER A 272 24.99 6.21 -2.41
C SER A 272 24.23 5.98 -3.71
N ALA A 273 24.95 5.54 -4.76
CA ALA A 273 24.35 5.12 -6.03
C ALA A 273 23.43 3.90 -5.90
N ARG A 274 23.53 3.14 -4.80
CA ARG A 274 22.65 2.01 -4.52
C ARG A 274 21.39 2.39 -3.76
N SER A 275 21.37 3.48 -2.99
CA SER A 275 20.19 3.83 -2.19
C SER A 275 18.99 4.09 -3.09
N LEU A 276 17.99 3.19 -3.05
CA LEU A 276 16.83 3.26 -3.94
C LEU A 276 15.94 4.46 -3.58
N ILE A 277 15.87 4.82 -2.29
CA ILE A 277 15.17 6.03 -1.84
C ILE A 277 15.88 7.28 -2.38
N THR A 278 17.22 7.35 -2.25
CA THR A 278 18.00 8.49 -2.75
C THR A 278 17.83 8.64 -4.27
N GLN A 279 17.96 7.55 -5.02
CA GLN A 279 17.81 7.56 -6.48
C GLN A 279 16.40 7.98 -6.90
N THR A 280 15.36 7.57 -6.16
CA THR A 280 13.98 8.01 -6.40
C THR A 280 13.81 9.51 -6.25
N PHE A 281 14.31 10.08 -5.14
CA PHE A 281 14.25 11.52 -4.91
C PHE A 281 15.03 12.30 -5.98
N ILE A 282 16.22 11.83 -6.37
CA ILE A 282 17.03 12.45 -7.43
C ILE A 282 16.30 12.41 -8.78
N THR A 283 15.68 11.28 -9.11
CA THR A 283 15.04 11.05 -10.41
C THR A 283 13.79 11.91 -10.58
N PHE A 284 12.91 11.94 -9.59
CA PHE A 284 11.75 12.82 -9.63
C PHE A 284 12.14 14.28 -9.45
N GLY A 285 13.14 14.56 -8.62
CA GLY A 285 13.58 15.91 -8.30
C GLY A 285 12.63 16.62 -7.35
N LYS A 286 13.18 17.61 -6.62
CA LYS A 286 12.47 18.36 -5.58
C LYS A 286 11.14 18.96 -6.07
N ASP A 287 11.12 19.48 -7.29
CA ASP A 287 9.97 20.22 -7.84
C ASP A 287 8.78 19.30 -8.17
N ASN A 288 8.99 17.98 -8.22
CA ASN A 288 7.93 16.99 -8.45
C ASN A 288 7.54 16.21 -7.17
N MET A 289 8.03 16.65 -6.01
CA MET A 289 7.59 16.12 -4.71
C MET A 289 6.38 16.90 -4.21
N ASP A 290 5.44 16.21 -3.53
CA ASP A 290 4.26 16.83 -2.92
C ASP A 290 4.58 17.48 -1.57
N PHE A 291 5.40 18.53 -1.59
CA PHE A 291 5.75 19.27 -0.38
C PHE A 291 4.57 20.11 0.12
N HIS A 292 4.11 19.81 1.33
CA HIS A 292 3.15 20.61 2.09
C HIS A 292 3.65 20.78 3.53
N GLU A 293 3.15 21.82 4.21
CA GLU A 293 3.43 22.02 5.62
C GLU A 293 2.73 20.93 6.45
N ASN A 294 3.49 20.27 7.32
CA ASN A 294 2.93 19.32 8.28
C ASN A 294 2.27 20.05 9.46
N ASN A 295 1.49 19.31 10.26
CA ASN A 295 0.94 19.88 11.49
C ASN A 295 1.90 19.69 12.66
N LEU A 296 2.22 20.77 13.37
CA LEU A 296 3.04 20.74 14.60
C LEU A 296 2.24 21.08 15.86
N GLU A 297 0.98 21.50 15.73
CA GLU A 297 0.15 21.94 16.84
C GLU A 297 -0.85 20.86 17.26
N TYR A 298 -0.62 20.25 18.43
CA TYR A 298 -1.46 19.19 18.99
C TYR A 298 -1.94 19.55 20.40
N PRO A 299 -2.77 20.60 20.54
CA PRO A 299 -3.14 21.16 21.85
C PRO A 299 -3.96 20.18 22.73
N THR A 300 -4.50 19.11 22.17
CA THR A 300 -5.26 18.08 22.89
C THR A 300 -4.44 16.85 23.25
N SER A 301 -3.15 16.78 22.86
CA SER A 301 -2.32 15.61 23.16
C SER A 301 -2.22 15.39 24.68
N GLN A 302 -2.38 14.14 25.11
CA GLN A 302 -2.19 13.74 26.51
C GLN A 302 -0.73 13.92 26.99
N TYR A 303 0.23 14.00 26.07
CA TYR A 303 1.65 14.13 26.39
C TYR A 303 2.11 15.60 26.38
N ASP A 304 2.59 16.08 27.52
CA ASP A 304 2.97 17.49 27.71
C ASP A 304 4.06 17.97 26.73
N ASN A 305 5.00 17.11 26.35
CA ASN A 305 6.07 17.45 25.40
C ASN A 305 5.57 17.62 23.96
N ILE A 306 4.51 16.88 23.57
CA ILE A 306 3.87 17.01 22.26
C ILE A 306 2.92 18.20 22.28
N ARG A 307 2.08 18.31 23.33
CA ARG A 307 1.12 19.41 23.48
C ARG A 307 1.75 20.79 23.51
N ASN A 308 2.97 20.91 24.06
CA ASN A 308 3.69 22.18 24.19
C ASN A 308 4.85 22.34 23.17
N SER A 309 4.89 21.55 22.09
CA SER A 309 5.97 21.54 21.09
C SER A 309 6.27 22.93 20.49
N SER A 310 5.24 23.74 20.25
CA SER A 310 5.34 25.09 19.68
C SER A 310 5.87 26.15 20.67
N ILE A 311 5.76 25.91 21.98
CA ILE A 311 6.30 26.80 23.02
C ILE A 311 7.83 26.67 23.11
N VAL A 312 8.38 25.48 22.85
CA VAL A 312 9.82 25.22 22.96
C VAL A 312 10.62 25.92 21.84
N GLN A 313 10.08 25.98 20.61
CA GLN A 313 10.74 26.67 19.49
C GLN A 313 10.93 28.18 19.72
N SER A 314 10.05 28.81 20.50
CA SER A 314 10.15 30.24 20.81
C SER A 314 11.26 30.58 21.83
N SER A 315 11.86 29.58 22.48
CA SER A 315 12.87 29.78 23.54
C SER A 315 14.33 29.59 23.09
N THR A 316 14.56 29.15 21.85
CA THR A 316 15.89 28.83 21.31
C THR A 316 16.24 29.62 20.03
N SER A 317 15.87 30.89 19.96
CA SER A 317 16.49 31.81 18.98
C SER A 317 17.86 32.25 19.51
N VAL A 318 18.91 31.51 19.15
CA VAL A 318 20.28 32.03 19.23
C VAL A 318 20.41 33.14 18.20
N SER A 319 20.67 34.35 18.69
CA SER A 319 20.81 35.56 17.89
C SER A 319 21.97 35.41 16.89
N SER A 320 21.66 35.31 15.60
CA SER A 320 22.64 35.51 14.52
C SER A 320 22.35 36.85 13.84
N THR A 321 23.25 37.79 14.04
CA THR A 321 23.24 39.11 13.42
C THR A 321 23.64 39.00 11.96
N ALA A 322 22.67 39.05 11.04
CA ALA A 322 22.93 39.21 9.61
C ALA A 322 22.43 40.57 9.12
N SER A 323 23.37 41.33 8.57
CA SER A 323 23.26 42.67 7.99
C SER A 323 22.24 42.73 6.84
N THR A 324 21.30 43.66 6.93
CA THR A 324 20.28 43.93 5.91
C THR A 324 20.84 44.80 4.78
N THR A 325 20.76 44.32 3.54
CA THR A 325 20.68 45.19 2.34
C THR A 325 19.36 44.92 1.62
N LYS A 326 18.64 46.00 1.33
CA LYS A 326 17.24 46.03 0.86
C LYS A 326 17.20 46.20 -0.67
N PRO A 327 16.36 45.43 -1.40
CA PRO A 327 15.88 45.81 -2.73
C PRO A 327 14.44 46.40 -2.73
N PRO A 328 14.04 47.12 -3.79
CA PRO A 328 12.89 48.03 -3.82
C PRO A 328 11.53 47.36 -4.16
N PRO A 329 10.38 48.04 -3.97
CA PRO A 329 9.07 47.41 -3.90
C PRO A 329 8.40 47.15 -5.27
N ALA A 330 7.66 46.06 -5.36
CA ALA A 330 6.78 45.73 -6.49
C ALA A 330 5.36 46.31 -6.31
N ALA A 331 4.74 46.67 -7.44
CA ALA A 331 3.41 47.27 -7.55
C ALA A 331 2.26 46.24 -7.41
N PRO A 332 1.00 46.67 -7.14
CA PRO A 332 -0.07 45.78 -6.69
C PRO A 332 -0.92 45.24 -7.86
N GLN A 333 -1.36 43.99 -7.76
CA GLN A 333 -2.47 43.47 -8.59
C GLN A 333 -3.63 42.91 -7.76
N ARG A 334 -4.75 43.58 -8.01
CA ARG A 334 -6.19 43.30 -7.89
C ARG A 334 -6.69 41.88 -7.56
N ALA A 335 -7.73 41.90 -6.73
CA ALA A 335 -8.65 40.83 -6.37
C ALA A 335 -9.70 40.48 -7.45
N SER A 336 -10.19 39.24 -7.40
CA SER A 336 -11.55 38.74 -7.71
C SER A 336 -11.55 37.22 -7.52
N ALA A 337 -12.63 36.50 -7.26
CA ALA A 337 -13.96 36.75 -6.70
C ALA A 337 -14.53 35.35 -6.39
N THR A 338 -15.40 35.29 -5.39
CA THR A 338 -16.04 34.13 -4.78
C THR A 338 -16.98 33.37 -5.72
N MET A 339 -17.07 32.04 -5.60
CA MET A 339 -18.23 31.25 -6.07
C MET A 339 -18.86 30.46 -4.92
N ALA A 340 -20.20 30.44 -4.91
CA ALA A 340 -21.07 29.75 -3.96
C ALA A 340 -21.32 28.28 -4.37
N PRO A 341 -21.74 27.39 -3.44
CA PRO A 341 -21.89 25.97 -3.72
C PRO A 341 -23.28 25.59 -4.25
N LEU A 342 -23.30 24.61 -5.16
CA LEU A 342 -24.48 23.94 -5.71
C LEU A 342 -24.88 22.73 -4.84
N THR A 343 -26.17 22.64 -4.52
CA THR A 343 -26.80 21.55 -3.78
C THR A 343 -27.20 20.42 -4.73
N VAL A 344 -26.85 19.17 -4.41
CA VAL A 344 -27.31 17.98 -5.13
C VAL A 344 -28.24 17.18 -4.24
N THR A 345 -29.49 17.00 -4.69
CA THR A 345 -30.51 16.18 -4.05
C THR A 345 -30.40 14.74 -4.56
N SER A 346 -30.37 13.76 -3.67
CA SER A 346 -30.38 12.32 -4.00
C SER A 346 -31.81 11.78 -4.00
N THR A 347 -32.21 11.15 -5.11
CA THR A 347 -33.42 10.33 -5.21
C THR A 347 -33.04 8.86 -5.25
N THR A 348 -33.48 8.10 -4.24
CA THR A 348 -33.37 6.64 -4.16
C THR A 348 -34.48 6.00 -4.99
N THR A 349 -34.14 5.12 -5.93
CA THR A 349 -35.14 4.26 -6.62
C THR A 349 -34.85 2.79 -6.32
N THR A 350 -35.85 2.13 -5.74
CA THR A 350 -35.91 0.70 -5.45
C THR A 350 -36.23 -0.10 -6.72
N GLY A 351 -35.37 -1.06 -7.08
CA GLY A 351 -35.61 -1.98 -8.18
C GLY A 351 -34.78 -3.27 -8.01
N THR A 352 -35.39 -4.31 -7.45
CA THR A 352 -34.75 -5.59 -7.09
C THR A 352 -34.46 -6.54 -8.27
N PHE A 353 -34.72 -6.14 -9.52
CA PHE A 353 -34.54 -7.02 -10.69
C PHE A 353 -33.22 -6.82 -11.46
N SER A 354 -32.43 -5.76 -11.22
CA SER A 354 -31.20 -5.52 -12.00
C SER A 354 -29.95 -6.27 -11.49
N GLN A 355 -30.01 -6.85 -10.29
CA GLN A 355 -28.82 -7.38 -9.61
C GLN A 355 -28.44 -8.81 -10.03
N CYS A 356 -29.38 -9.57 -10.60
CA CYS A 356 -29.16 -10.99 -10.92
C CYS A 356 -28.58 -11.25 -12.30
N ASP A 357 -28.67 -10.30 -13.23
CA ASP A 357 -28.03 -10.38 -14.56
C ASP A 357 -28.20 -11.75 -15.26
N GLY A 358 -29.42 -12.29 -15.24
CA GLY A 358 -29.77 -13.59 -15.86
C GLY A 358 -29.37 -14.85 -15.10
N LYS A 359 -28.64 -14.73 -13.98
CA LYS A 359 -28.22 -15.86 -13.14
C LYS A 359 -29.40 -16.39 -12.31
N ARG A 360 -29.50 -17.71 -12.16
CA ARG A 360 -30.58 -18.41 -11.42
C ARG A 360 -30.00 -19.45 -10.48
N ASN A 361 -30.73 -19.75 -9.40
CA ASN A 361 -30.28 -20.64 -8.32
C ASN A 361 -28.84 -20.39 -7.87
N SER A 362 -28.45 -19.12 -7.80
CA SER A 362 -27.05 -18.72 -7.59
C SER A 362 -26.98 -17.54 -6.64
N CYS A 363 -25.95 -17.51 -5.81
CA CYS A 363 -25.63 -16.36 -4.99
C CYS A 363 -24.75 -15.40 -5.80
N VAL A 364 -25.24 -14.18 -6.05
CA VAL A 364 -24.53 -13.18 -6.86
C VAL A 364 -24.02 -12.07 -5.96
N TRP A 365 -22.76 -11.67 -6.19
CA TRP A 365 -22.23 -10.43 -5.62
C TRP A 365 -22.48 -9.28 -6.60
N PRO A 366 -23.42 -8.35 -6.32
CA PRO A 366 -23.83 -7.35 -7.31
C PRO A 366 -22.72 -6.35 -7.67
N LEU A 367 -21.76 -6.16 -6.77
CA LEU A 367 -20.60 -5.28 -6.94
C LEU A 367 -19.64 -5.81 -8.00
N THR A 368 -19.20 -7.06 -7.86
CA THR A 368 -18.22 -7.69 -8.75
C THR A 368 -18.85 -8.44 -9.92
N LYS A 369 -20.19 -8.58 -9.91
CA LYS A 369 -20.96 -9.43 -10.84
C LYS A 369 -20.58 -10.91 -10.79
N GLN A 370 -19.88 -11.39 -9.76
CA GLN A 370 -19.49 -12.79 -9.66
C GLN A 370 -20.60 -13.68 -9.05
N VAL A 371 -20.58 -14.98 -9.37
CA VAL A 371 -21.33 -15.99 -8.60
C VAL A 371 -20.40 -16.48 -7.49
N VAL A 372 -20.83 -16.34 -6.25
CA VAL A 372 -20.11 -16.85 -5.08
C VAL A 372 -20.69 -18.23 -4.69
N PRO A 373 -19.86 -19.18 -4.20
CA PRO A 373 -20.27 -20.57 -3.97
C PRO A 373 -21.07 -20.74 -2.66
N TYR A 374 -22.04 -19.85 -2.41
CA TYR A 374 -22.91 -19.90 -1.25
C TYR A 374 -24.28 -20.46 -1.59
N GLN A 375 -24.78 -21.32 -0.70
CA GLN A 375 -26.15 -21.82 -0.75
C GLN A 375 -27.12 -20.69 -0.38
N GLN A 376 -28.40 -20.84 -0.72
CA GLN A 376 -29.41 -19.79 -0.52
C GLN A 376 -29.43 -19.22 0.90
N ARG A 377 -29.28 -20.10 1.91
CA ARG A 377 -29.26 -19.70 3.32
C ARG A 377 -28.09 -18.78 3.62
N ASP A 378 -26.88 -19.18 3.24
CA ASP A 378 -25.66 -18.42 3.52
C ASP A 378 -25.61 -17.16 2.68
N CYS A 379 -26.08 -17.23 1.43
CA CYS A 379 -26.23 -16.07 0.56
C CYS A 379 -27.11 -14.97 1.18
N LYS A 380 -28.24 -15.36 1.78
CA LYS A 380 -29.15 -14.43 2.47
C LYS A 380 -28.64 -13.95 3.83
N ALA A 381 -27.62 -14.60 4.39
CA ALA A 381 -27.04 -14.21 5.67
C ALA A 381 -26.11 -12.99 5.53
N PHE A 382 -25.59 -12.72 4.32
CA PHE A 382 -24.70 -11.59 4.05
C PHE A 382 -25.41 -10.54 3.19
N ALA A 383 -25.46 -9.29 3.67
CA ALA A 383 -26.11 -8.19 2.96
C ALA A 383 -25.41 -7.82 1.64
N ALA A 384 -24.15 -8.24 1.46
CA ALA A 384 -23.36 -8.02 0.24
C ALA A 384 -23.84 -8.86 -0.96
N PHE A 385 -24.66 -9.90 -0.74
CA PHE A 385 -25.08 -10.81 -1.80
C PHE A 385 -26.57 -10.77 -2.06
N VAL A 386 -26.90 -11.17 -3.29
CA VAL A 386 -28.26 -11.33 -3.78
C VAL A 386 -28.41 -12.78 -4.18
N TRP A 387 -29.30 -13.48 -3.48
CA TRP A 387 -29.75 -14.77 -3.96
C TRP A 387 -30.65 -14.56 -5.17
N CYS A 388 -30.23 -15.10 -6.31
CA CYS A 388 -30.99 -15.09 -7.54
C CYS A 388 -31.76 -16.41 -7.63
N PRO A 389 -33.07 -16.42 -7.33
CA PRO A 389 -33.88 -17.62 -7.31
C PRO A 389 -34.06 -18.27 -8.69
#